data_AF-A0A0A2LDM6-F1
#
_entry.id   AF-A0A0A2LDM6-F1
#
_cell.length_a   1.000
_cell.length_b   1.000
_cell.length_c   1.000
_cell.angle_alpha   90.00
_cell.angle_beta   90.00
_cell.angle_gamma   90.00
#
_symmetry.space_group_name_H-M   'P 1'
#
loop_
_entity.id
_entity.type
_entity.pdbx_description
1 polymer ?
#
loop_
_entity_poly.entity_id
_entity_poly.type
_entity_poly.pdbx_seq_one_letter_code
_entity_poly.pdbx_strand_id
1 'polypeptide(L)'
;MGRHSIAEELYDNESKINFGVPDSVRSTDDMTHNPALGSSIQLFESDPSTEEKQRRIEVREWLVFICIVILAMMDSFNATFLIPALPDLANTFAKPLASTFWVNTVYLIFGASSQLYFTMMSEVFNHGPIWIIAVVLATIGTGICCGSMTLAELIIGRMIQGIGGGGAMSLCFVIMTETASEAMHSRYSCYILLTRMCGGILGPVIGGLFVDNADWRWAFYFNFLFCALGLLAIPFAVDLRALKFIPMSKLRVLDWTGTTLAFLGLATILVGLSCGGISYRWGEWQTILPLAMGAVILLGLLLYESKWAVHPQFGKRVFRSSMMAMTHLGCFLHGFVVFAHLQFFPLYFISVHYMSVTLSGIALLAMIGLAIAPATVVGVILARELGCTQWIISGGWILTALASGCSILLDNSTPTVAWVLLLFTAGLGHGLLLSSYNVRIQNLPKDGDGSLSTLPSTMSYYMRAWGMAVAVPVGGAVFLNCFSNGLASVELNPDIVNFANGYLIQMKDVGMSSKQREAVTAVSVAAFQGVWGLITAVAILGGLSSGFLWRKK
;
A
#
# COMPACT_ATOMS: atom_id res chain seq x y z
N MET A 1 -13.76 24.10 -53.05
CA MET A 1 -13.13 25.44 -52.97
C MET A 1 -13.73 26.14 -51.75
N GLY A 2 -12.99 26.69 -50.79
CA GLY A 2 -11.54 26.66 -50.52
C GLY A 2 -11.29 26.90 -49.03
N ARG A 3 -10.14 26.48 -48.49
CA ARG A 3 -9.76 26.67 -47.07
C ARG A 3 -8.84 27.88 -46.91
N HIS A 4 -9.03 28.66 -45.84
CA HIS A 4 -7.96 29.35 -45.10
C HIS A 4 -8.30 29.17 -43.61
N SER A 5 -7.49 28.61 -42.71
CA SER A 5 -6.03 28.72 -42.48
C SER A 5 -5.63 30.08 -41.94
N ILE A 6 -5.66 30.20 -40.60
CA ILE A 6 -4.97 31.24 -39.84
C ILE A 6 -3.97 30.51 -38.94
N ALA A 7 -2.70 30.67 -39.26
CA ALA A 7 -1.52 30.32 -38.48
C ALA A 7 -0.43 31.34 -38.85
N GLU A 8 0.57 31.50 -37.98
CA GLU A 8 1.76 32.34 -38.20
C GLU A 8 1.50 33.87 -38.18
N GLU A 9 1.29 34.39 -36.97
CA GLU A 9 1.92 35.66 -36.55
C GLU A 9 3.07 35.36 -35.59
N LEU A 10 4.03 36.29 -35.47
CA LEU A 10 5.27 36.22 -34.67
C LEU A 10 6.41 35.32 -35.19
N TYR A 11 7.01 35.70 -36.31
CA TYR A 11 8.48 35.71 -36.45
C TYR A 11 8.90 36.72 -37.53
N ASP A 12 9.13 37.97 -37.13
CA ASP A 12 9.76 38.96 -38.02
C ASP A 12 10.46 40.06 -37.20
N ASN A 13 11.78 39.96 -37.06
CA ASN A 13 12.65 41.12 -36.77
C ASN A 13 14.14 40.78 -37.02
N GLU A 14 14.62 40.98 -38.25
CA GLU A 14 16.06 41.09 -38.52
C GLU A 14 16.57 42.50 -38.18
N SER A 15 17.72 42.60 -37.51
CA SER A 15 18.67 43.70 -37.79
C SER A 15 20.13 43.35 -37.45
N LYS A 16 20.88 42.99 -38.52
CA LYS A 16 22.25 43.44 -38.91
C LYS A 16 23.27 43.75 -37.80
N ILE A 17 24.53 43.29 -37.93
CA ILE A 17 25.63 44.01 -38.62
C ILE A 17 26.80 43.06 -39.00
N ASN A 18 27.48 43.33 -40.13
CA ASN A 18 28.65 42.61 -40.70
C ASN A 18 29.97 42.81 -39.87
N PHE A 19 31.13 42.14 -40.01
CA PHE A 19 31.86 41.39 -41.09
C PHE A 19 32.80 40.33 -40.44
N GLY A 20 33.60 39.45 -41.09
CA GLY A 20 33.79 39.06 -42.50
C GLY A 20 35.26 38.71 -42.88
N VAL A 21 35.46 37.83 -43.89
CA VAL A 21 36.71 37.48 -44.65
C VAL A 21 37.71 36.46 -44.00
N PRO A 22 38.36 35.53 -44.76
CA PRO A 22 38.59 34.14 -44.29
C PRO A 22 40.02 33.52 -44.48
N ASP A 23 40.10 32.20 -44.20
CA ASP A 23 41.04 31.16 -44.69
C ASP A 23 42.55 31.20 -44.35
N SER A 24 43.08 30.12 -43.76
CA SER A 24 44.07 29.22 -44.44
C SER A 24 44.68 28.08 -43.58
N VAL A 25 44.67 26.87 -44.17
CA VAL A 25 45.73 25.83 -44.22
C VAL A 25 46.19 25.06 -42.94
N ARG A 26 46.40 23.76 -43.17
CA ARG A 26 46.86 22.71 -42.23
C ARG A 26 48.33 22.85 -41.81
N SER A 27 48.66 22.25 -40.65
CA SER A 27 49.87 21.43 -40.52
C SER A 27 49.54 20.14 -39.77
N THR A 28 50.05 19.01 -40.28
CA THR A 28 50.13 17.72 -39.62
C THR A 28 51.61 17.42 -39.40
N ASP A 29 51.99 17.15 -38.16
CA ASP A 29 53.11 16.30 -37.68
C ASP A 29 53.00 16.41 -36.13
N ASP A 30 52.97 15.35 -35.34
CA ASP A 30 53.96 14.28 -35.29
C ASP A 30 53.38 12.99 -34.66
N MET A 31 54.04 11.84 -34.85
CA MET A 31 53.58 10.54 -34.33
C MET A 31 54.33 10.08 -33.06
N THR A 32 53.71 9.10 -32.37
CA THR A 32 54.28 8.19 -31.36
C THR A 32 54.41 8.68 -29.90
N HIS A 33 53.45 8.25 -29.07
CA HIS A 33 53.74 7.35 -27.94
C HIS A 33 52.47 6.62 -27.46
N ASN A 34 52.55 5.30 -27.27
CA ASN A 34 51.45 4.43 -26.82
C ASN A 34 51.43 4.31 -25.26
N PRO A 35 50.39 3.73 -24.60
CA PRO A 35 49.85 4.35 -23.40
C PRO A 35 49.87 3.46 -22.15
N ALA A 36 50.52 3.92 -21.07
CA ALA A 36 50.35 3.33 -19.74
C ALA A 36 50.78 4.32 -18.64
N LEU A 37 50.21 4.16 -17.44
CA LEU A 37 50.48 4.89 -16.19
C LEU A 37 50.18 6.41 -16.21
N GLY A 38 49.00 6.76 -15.71
CA GLY A 38 48.58 8.14 -15.48
C GLY A 38 47.23 8.26 -14.76
N SER A 39 46.89 7.31 -13.89
CA SER A 39 45.60 7.27 -13.21
C SER A 39 45.51 8.29 -12.07
N SER A 40 45.34 9.58 -12.41
CA SER A 40 44.75 10.57 -11.51
C SER A 40 43.25 10.64 -11.79
N ILE A 41 42.46 10.11 -10.86
CA ILE A 41 41.00 10.15 -10.91
C ILE A 41 40.58 11.62 -10.80
N GLN A 42 40.00 12.19 -11.86
CA GLN A 42 39.32 13.49 -11.80
C GLN A 42 38.04 13.36 -10.98
N LEU A 43 38.21 13.39 -9.66
CA LEU A 43 37.15 13.50 -8.67
C LEU A 43 36.61 14.94 -8.69
N PHE A 44 35.35 15.09 -9.10
CA PHE A 44 34.53 16.30 -8.97
C PHE A 44 35.08 17.58 -9.63
N GLU A 45 34.85 17.73 -10.95
CA GLU A 45 34.55 19.07 -11.48
C GLU A 45 33.63 18.98 -12.71
N SER A 46 32.33 18.80 -12.45
CA SER A 46 31.28 19.20 -13.37
C SER A 46 30.53 20.34 -12.70
N ASP A 47 30.87 21.59 -13.06
CA ASP A 47 30.18 22.78 -12.58
C ASP A 47 28.68 22.65 -12.89
N PRO A 48 27.79 22.58 -11.87
CA PRO A 48 26.37 22.70 -12.13
C PRO A 48 26.10 24.13 -12.61
N SER A 49 25.32 24.26 -13.68
CA SER A 49 24.94 25.56 -14.22
C SER A 49 24.37 26.45 -13.09
N THR A 50 24.81 27.72 -13.06
CA THR A 50 24.74 28.61 -11.89
C THR A 50 23.31 29.00 -11.45
N GLU A 51 22.28 28.45 -12.11
CA GLU A 51 20.88 28.52 -11.73
C GLU A 51 20.46 27.45 -10.69
N GLU A 52 21.21 26.35 -10.52
CA GLU A 52 20.93 25.32 -9.51
C GLU A 52 21.31 25.76 -8.07
N LYS A 53 21.26 27.07 -7.83
CA LYS A 53 21.67 27.76 -6.61
C LYS A 53 20.66 27.59 -5.48
N GLN A 54 20.62 26.38 -4.93
CA GLN A 54 20.17 26.06 -3.57
C GLN A 54 18.87 26.79 -3.16
N ARG A 55 17.77 26.48 -3.87
CA ARG A 55 16.41 26.96 -3.56
C ARG A 55 16.14 26.77 -2.07
N ARG A 56 16.07 27.87 -1.31
CA ARG A 56 15.74 27.82 0.12
C ARG A 56 14.32 27.25 0.25
N ILE A 57 14.22 26.07 0.86
CA ILE A 57 12.94 25.43 1.14
C ILE A 57 12.10 26.42 1.95
N GLU A 58 10.96 26.84 1.41
CA GLU A 58 10.10 27.80 2.10
C GLU A 58 9.53 27.16 3.37
N VAL A 59 9.27 27.96 4.42
CA VAL A 59 8.65 27.46 5.66
C VAL A 59 7.34 26.71 5.38
N ARG A 60 6.59 27.15 4.36
CA ARG A 60 5.38 26.49 3.86
C ARG A 60 5.65 25.08 3.31
N GLU A 61 6.73 24.88 2.55
CA GLU A 61 7.09 23.57 1.98
C GLU A 61 7.48 22.57 3.09
N TRP A 62 8.17 23.03 4.14
CA TRP A 62 8.45 22.23 5.33
C TRP A 62 7.16 21.86 6.10
N LEU A 63 6.21 22.79 6.24
CA LEU A 63 4.92 22.50 6.88
C LEU A 63 4.09 21.48 6.08
N VAL A 64 4.05 21.61 4.75
CA VAL A 64 3.42 20.61 3.86
C VAL A 64 4.05 19.23 4.06
N PHE A 65 5.38 19.17 4.08
CA PHE A 65 6.10 17.93 4.29
C PHE A 65 5.81 17.29 5.67
N ILE A 66 5.73 18.09 6.73
CA ILE A 66 5.34 17.63 8.08
C ILE A 66 3.92 17.05 8.07
N CYS A 67 2.96 17.71 7.41
CA CYS A 67 1.58 17.20 7.27
C CYS A 67 1.56 15.85 6.53
N ILE A 68 2.29 15.75 5.40
CA ILE A 68 2.44 14.53 4.61
C ILE A 68 2.98 13.38 5.47
N VAL A 69 4.03 13.64 6.26
CA VAL A 69 4.66 12.66 7.15
C VAL A 69 3.69 12.15 8.21
N ILE A 70 2.98 13.06 8.90
CA ILE A 70 2.02 12.73 9.96
C ILE A 70 0.88 11.87 9.40
N LEU A 71 0.34 12.21 8.24
CA LEU A 71 -0.82 11.52 7.66
C LEU A 71 -0.47 10.20 6.97
N ALA A 72 0.71 10.09 6.36
CA ALA A 72 1.23 8.81 5.87
C ALA A 72 1.50 7.82 7.02
N MET A 73 1.95 8.32 8.17
CA MET A 73 2.11 7.56 9.40
C MET A 73 0.74 7.16 10.01
N MET A 74 -0.23 8.09 10.02
CA MET A 74 -1.61 7.87 10.47
C MET A 74 -2.31 6.73 9.72
N ASP A 75 -2.27 6.72 8.38
CA ASP A 75 -2.93 5.66 7.59
C ASP A 75 -2.30 4.28 7.86
N SER A 76 -0.96 4.23 7.93
CA SER A 76 -0.23 3.00 8.23
C SER A 76 -0.52 2.46 9.64
N PHE A 77 -0.56 3.35 10.63
CA PHE A 77 -0.97 3.04 12.00
C PHE A 77 -2.39 2.45 12.01
N ASN A 78 -3.36 3.15 11.43
CA ASN A 78 -4.77 2.72 11.39
C ASN A 78 -4.97 1.38 10.67
N ALA A 79 -4.18 1.08 9.65
CA ALA A 79 -4.22 -0.21 8.97
C ALA A 79 -3.72 -1.36 9.85
N THR A 80 -2.78 -1.12 10.76
CA THR A 80 -2.02 -2.19 11.44
C THR A 80 -2.26 -2.35 12.94
N PHE A 81 -2.65 -1.29 13.68
CA PHE A 81 -2.72 -1.36 15.15
C PHE A 81 -3.73 -2.37 15.69
N LEU A 82 -4.81 -2.62 14.95
CA LEU A 82 -5.88 -3.50 15.40
C LEU A 82 -5.56 -4.98 15.16
N ILE A 83 -4.58 -5.30 14.29
CA ILE A 83 -4.21 -6.68 13.93
C ILE A 83 -3.99 -7.57 15.17
N PRO A 84 -3.11 -7.23 16.12
CA PRO A 84 -2.88 -8.08 17.29
C PRO A 84 -4.04 -8.05 18.29
N ALA A 85 -4.95 -7.07 18.20
CA ALA A 85 -6.16 -6.96 19.03
C ALA A 85 -7.37 -7.79 18.54
N LEU A 86 -7.33 -8.35 17.32
CA LEU A 86 -8.43 -9.11 16.74
C LEU A 86 -8.95 -10.30 17.59
N PRO A 87 -8.09 -11.06 18.31
CA PRO A 87 -8.53 -12.06 19.30
C PRO A 87 -9.36 -11.48 20.43
N ASP A 88 -8.89 -10.37 21.02
CA ASP A 88 -9.51 -9.74 22.19
C ASP A 88 -10.87 -9.10 21.85
N LEU A 89 -10.98 -8.50 20.66
CA LEU A 89 -12.25 -8.00 20.12
C LEU A 89 -13.28 -9.12 19.93
N ALA A 90 -12.85 -10.32 19.52
CA ALA A 90 -13.76 -11.45 19.31
C ALA A 90 -14.38 -11.89 20.65
N ASN A 91 -13.56 -11.92 21.70
CA ASN A 91 -13.99 -12.20 23.07
C ASN A 91 -14.89 -11.09 23.63
N THR A 92 -14.45 -9.82 23.53
CA THR A 92 -15.19 -8.65 24.03
C THR A 92 -16.61 -8.55 23.47
N PHE A 93 -16.80 -8.83 22.18
CA PHE A 93 -18.13 -8.79 21.55
C PHE A 93 -18.86 -10.13 21.53
N ALA A 94 -18.25 -11.21 22.04
CA ALA A 94 -18.73 -12.59 21.93
C ALA A 94 -19.13 -12.97 20.48
N LYS A 95 -18.23 -12.72 19.53
CA LYS A 95 -18.43 -12.90 18.08
C LYS A 95 -17.38 -13.80 17.44
N PRO A 96 -17.68 -14.38 16.26
CA PRO A 96 -16.69 -15.07 15.46
C PRO A 96 -15.39 -14.26 15.27
N LEU A 97 -14.23 -14.90 15.32
CA LEU A 97 -12.97 -14.30 14.82
C LEU A 97 -13.12 -13.93 13.33
N ALA A 98 -13.86 -14.74 12.58
CA ALA A 98 -14.29 -14.44 11.22
C ALA A 98 -15.00 -13.08 11.10
N SER A 99 -15.81 -12.71 12.10
CA SER A 99 -16.50 -11.43 12.16
C SER A 99 -15.58 -10.28 12.60
N THR A 100 -14.49 -10.53 13.32
CA THR A 100 -13.53 -9.46 13.66
C THR A 100 -12.54 -9.18 12.53
N PHE A 101 -12.22 -10.15 11.67
CA PHE A 101 -11.45 -9.90 10.44
C PHE A 101 -12.10 -8.83 9.54
N TRP A 102 -13.44 -8.76 9.51
CA TRP A 102 -14.18 -7.70 8.82
C TRP A 102 -13.81 -6.28 9.28
N VAL A 103 -13.39 -6.09 10.53
CA VAL A 103 -13.04 -4.77 11.10
C VAL A 103 -11.78 -4.18 10.46
N ASN A 104 -10.84 -5.02 10.00
CA ASN A 104 -9.71 -4.61 9.18
C ASN A 104 -10.04 -4.61 7.68
N THR A 105 -10.76 -5.63 7.20
CA THR A 105 -11.16 -5.74 5.79
C THR A 105 -11.94 -4.50 5.32
N VAL A 106 -12.87 -4.00 6.12
CA VAL A 106 -13.68 -2.80 5.80
C VAL A 106 -12.81 -1.54 5.76
N TYR A 107 -11.92 -1.33 6.73
CA TYR A 107 -10.97 -0.20 6.68
C TYR A 107 -10.17 -0.19 5.36
N LEU A 108 -9.64 -1.36 4.97
CA LEU A 108 -8.81 -1.50 3.76
C LEU A 108 -9.61 -1.38 2.46
N ILE A 109 -10.83 -1.94 2.38
CA ILE A 109 -11.71 -1.80 1.21
C ILE A 109 -12.05 -0.33 0.97
N PHE A 110 -12.56 0.35 1.99
CA PHE A 110 -12.97 1.76 1.86
C PHE A 110 -11.76 2.69 1.73
N GLY A 111 -10.61 2.35 2.32
CA GLY A 111 -9.33 3.02 2.12
C GLY A 111 -8.79 2.87 0.69
N ALA A 112 -8.78 1.66 0.13
CA ALA A 112 -8.35 1.45 -1.25
C ALA A 112 -9.28 2.15 -2.25
N SER A 113 -10.59 2.14 -1.97
CA SER A 113 -11.61 2.73 -2.84
C SER A 113 -11.58 4.25 -2.85
N SER A 114 -11.43 4.87 -1.67
CA SER A 114 -11.43 6.34 -1.51
C SER A 114 -10.26 7.01 -2.22
N GLN A 115 -9.11 6.34 -2.39
CA GLN A 115 -7.91 6.91 -3.03
C GLN A 115 -8.22 7.58 -4.37
N LEU A 116 -8.95 6.90 -5.28
CA LEU A 116 -9.31 7.45 -6.59
C LEU A 116 -10.27 8.63 -6.47
N TYR A 117 -11.34 8.51 -5.68
CA TYR A 117 -12.30 9.60 -5.47
C TYR A 117 -11.63 10.87 -4.95
N PHE A 118 -10.79 10.75 -3.93
CA PHE A 118 -10.11 11.90 -3.34
C PHE A 118 -9.09 12.52 -4.30
N THR A 119 -8.33 11.72 -5.05
CA THR A 119 -7.42 12.23 -6.10
C THR A 119 -8.21 13.01 -7.15
N MET A 120 -9.26 12.41 -7.73
CA MET A 120 -10.11 13.03 -8.75
C MET A 120 -10.82 14.31 -8.26
N MET A 121 -11.31 14.31 -7.02
CA MET A 121 -11.89 15.52 -6.42
C MET A 121 -10.85 16.61 -6.22
N SER A 122 -9.62 16.26 -5.86
CA SER A 122 -8.56 17.23 -5.60
C SER A 122 -8.15 18.02 -6.85
N GLU A 123 -8.18 17.40 -8.03
CA GLU A 123 -7.99 18.05 -9.35
C GLU A 123 -9.02 19.16 -9.65
N VAL A 124 -10.19 19.15 -8.98
CA VAL A 124 -11.29 20.09 -9.25
C VAL A 124 -11.51 21.09 -8.11
N PHE A 125 -11.33 20.69 -6.86
CA PHE A 125 -11.71 21.47 -5.67
C PHE A 125 -10.54 22.16 -4.94
N ASN A 126 -9.32 22.08 -5.49
CA ASN A 126 -8.04 22.34 -4.82
C ASN A 126 -7.73 21.30 -3.73
N HIS A 127 -6.45 20.95 -3.58
CA HIS A 127 -6.02 19.81 -2.75
C HIS A 127 -6.20 20.08 -1.24
N GLY A 128 -5.99 21.30 -0.76
CA GLY A 128 -6.09 21.67 0.66
C GLY A 128 -7.44 21.34 1.32
N PRO A 129 -8.57 21.89 0.82
CA PRO A 129 -9.89 21.60 1.37
C PRO A 129 -10.26 20.12 1.34
N ILE A 130 -9.94 19.41 0.24
CA ILE A 130 -10.20 17.97 0.09
C ILE A 130 -9.36 17.13 1.07
N TRP A 131 -8.14 17.57 1.39
CA TRP A 131 -7.29 16.94 2.40
C TRP A 131 -7.82 17.11 3.82
N ILE A 132 -8.31 18.31 4.18
CA ILE A 132 -8.99 18.51 5.47
C ILE A 132 -10.23 17.62 5.57
N ILE A 133 -11.06 17.52 4.53
CA ILE A 133 -12.24 16.65 4.52
C ILE A 133 -11.84 15.18 4.77
N ALA A 134 -10.75 14.71 4.15
CA ALA A 134 -10.25 13.34 4.37
C ALA A 134 -9.86 13.11 5.85
N VAL A 135 -9.11 14.04 6.45
CA VAL A 135 -8.68 13.91 7.86
C VAL A 135 -9.86 14.07 8.82
N VAL A 136 -10.83 14.94 8.54
CA VAL A 136 -12.07 15.07 9.33
C VAL A 136 -12.88 13.76 9.29
N LEU A 137 -13.01 13.11 8.14
CA LEU A 137 -13.68 11.80 8.03
C LEU A 137 -12.90 10.72 8.82
N ALA A 138 -11.58 10.69 8.72
CA ALA A 138 -10.75 9.78 9.53
C ALA A 138 -10.95 10.03 11.04
N THR A 139 -11.06 11.29 11.45
CA THR A 139 -11.31 11.71 12.85
C THR A 139 -12.69 11.25 13.34
N ILE A 140 -13.75 11.48 12.54
CA ILE A 140 -15.12 11.06 12.87
C ILE A 140 -15.21 9.54 12.97
N GLY A 141 -14.64 8.81 12.01
CA GLY A 141 -14.59 7.34 12.06
C GLY A 141 -13.86 6.82 13.29
N THR A 142 -12.75 7.45 13.68
CA THR A 142 -12.02 7.14 14.93
C THR A 142 -12.90 7.35 16.17
N GLY A 143 -13.67 8.44 16.24
CA GLY A 143 -14.58 8.71 17.35
C GLY A 143 -15.73 7.69 17.47
N ILE A 144 -16.29 7.26 16.34
CA ILE A 144 -17.31 6.19 16.29
C ILE A 144 -16.72 4.88 16.81
N CYS A 145 -15.48 4.54 16.42
CA CYS A 145 -14.79 3.35 16.93
C CYS A 145 -14.55 3.42 18.45
N CYS A 146 -14.05 4.54 18.98
CA CYS A 146 -13.87 4.76 20.43
C CYS A 146 -15.16 4.54 21.22
N GLY A 147 -16.28 5.10 20.72
CA GLY A 147 -17.59 5.02 21.37
C GLY A 147 -18.36 3.73 21.12
N SER A 148 -17.84 2.80 20.32
CA SER A 148 -18.59 1.61 19.91
C SER A 148 -18.84 0.63 21.07
N MET A 149 -20.09 0.15 21.12
CA MET A 149 -20.61 -0.84 22.05
C MET A 149 -20.98 -2.14 21.34
N THR A 150 -21.07 -2.13 20.01
CA THR A 150 -21.28 -3.31 19.18
C THR A 150 -20.23 -3.45 18.07
N LEU A 151 -19.95 -4.69 17.65
CA LEU A 151 -19.08 -4.97 16.51
C LEU A 151 -19.58 -4.29 15.22
N ALA A 152 -20.89 -4.10 15.06
CA ALA A 152 -21.48 -3.42 13.90
C ALA A 152 -21.15 -1.92 13.89
N GLU A 153 -21.27 -1.24 15.02
CA GLU A 153 -20.83 0.17 15.16
C GLU A 153 -19.34 0.32 14.90
N LEU A 154 -18.51 -0.60 15.41
CA LEU A 154 -17.06 -0.60 15.17
C LEU A 154 -16.74 -0.76 13.68
N ILE A 155 -17.48 -1.62 12.96
CA ILE A 155 -17.35 -1.79 11.50
C ILE A 155 -17.76 -0.50 10.76
N ILE A 156 -18.84 0.17 11.15
CA ILE A 156 -19.29 1.45 10.56
C ILE A 156 -18.24 2.55 10.81
N GLY A 157 -17.69 2.63 12.03
CA GLY A 157 -16.59 3.54 12.36
C GLY A 157 -15.37 3.29 11.48
N ARG A 158 -14.97 2.03 11.29
CA ARG A 158 -13.84 1.63 10.42
C ARG A 158 -14.09 1.88 8.94
N MET A 159 -15.33 1.78 8.46
CA MET A 159 -15.72 2.21 7.11
C MET A 159 -15.43 3.70 6.91
N ILE A 160 -15.96 4.56 7.78
CA ILE A 160 -15.77 6.01 7.71
C ILE A 160 -14.29 6.38 7.89
N GLN A 161 -13.60 5.72 8.82
CA GLN A 161 -12.17 5.90 9.07
C GLN A 161 -11.34 5.51 7.84
N GLY A 162 -11.69 4.42 7.16
CA GLY A 162 -11.05 3.95 5.92
C GLY A 162 -11.21 4.96 4.78
N ILE A 163 -12.42 5.49 4.56
CA ILE A 163 -12.67 6.54 3.55
C ILE A 163 -11.73 7.74 3.78
N GLY A 164 -11.61 8.20 5.03
CA GLY A 164 -10.73 9.32 5.37
C GLY A 164 -9.24 9.01 5.26
N GLY A 165 -8.80 7.85 5.77
CA GLY A 165 -7.38 7.44 5.76
C GLY A 165 -6.83 7.23 4.35
N GLY A 166 -7.60 6.51 3.51
CA GLY A 166 -7.24 6.29 2.11
C GLY A 166 -7.17 7.59 1.29
N GLY A 167 -8.15 8.47 1.47
CA GLY A 167 -8.14 9.81 0.85
C GLY A 167 -6.97 10.68 1.31
N ALA A 168 -6.68 10.69 2.63
CA ALA A 168 -5.56 11.44 3.17
C ALA A 168 -4.21 10.95 2.62
N MET A 169 -4.06 9.63 2.44
CA MET A 169 -2.87 9.01 1.88
C MET A 169 -2.71 9.25 0.37
N SER A 170 -3.78 9.25 -0.43
CA SER A 170 -3.64 9.57 -1.88
C SER A 170 -3.27 11.04 -2.09
N LEU A 171 -3.87 11.96 -1.32
CA LEU A 171 -3.52 13.38 -1.33
C LEU A 171 -2.05 13.63 -0.95
N CYS A 172 -1.45 12.85 -0.04
CA CYS A 172 -0.03 12.99 0.29
C CYS A 172 0.87 12.90 -0.94
N PHE A 173 0.60 11.98 -1.87
CA PHE A 173 1.38 11.84 -3.11
C PHE A 173 1.09 12.97 -4.10
N VAL A 174 -0.17 13.38 -4.25
CA VAL A 174 -0.55 14.47 -5.17
C VAL A 174 0.09 15.80 -4.73
N ILE A 175 -0.10 16.18 -3.46
CA ILE A 175 0.43 17.42 -2.88
C ILE A 175 1.97 17.41 -2.92
N MET A 176 2.61 16.26 -2.71
CA MET A 176 4.06 16.11 -2.89
C MET A 176 4.48 16.42 -4.34
N THR A 177 3.80 15.86 -5.35
CA THR A 177 4.17 16.07 -6.75
C THR A 177 4.01 17.53 -7.22
N GLU A 178 3.09 18.29 -6.64
CA GLU A 178 2.89 19.71 -6.97
C GLU A 178 3.80 20.65 -6.18
N THR A 179 4.02 20.38 -4.90
CA THR A 179 4.79 21.27 -4.01
C THR A 179 6.30 21.14 -4.23
N ALA A 180 6.77 19.94 -4.58
CA ALA A 180 8.19 19.65 -4.71
C ALA A 180 8.66 19.74 -6.16
N SER A 181 9.89 20.23 -6.35
CA SER A 181 10.58 20.14 -7.64
C SER A 181 10.84 18.67 -8.03
N GLU A 182 10.82 18.34 -9.32
CA GLU A 182 10.87 16.94 -9.79
C GLU A 182 12.09 16.16 -9.27
N ALA A 183 13.26 16.80 -9.20
CA ALA A 183 14.49 16.22 -8.63
C ALA A 183 14.35 15.78 -7.16
N MET A 184 13.39 16.34 -6.42
CA MET A 184 13.11 16.02 -5.02
C MET A 184 11.98 15.00 -4.85
N HIS A 185 11.19 14.69 -5.89
CA HIS A 185 10.05 13.75 -5.81
C HIS A 185 10.46 12.38 -5.28
N SER A 186 11.61 11.86 -5.74
CA SER A 186 12.18 10.59 -5.26
C SER A 186 12.55 10.64 -3.78
N ARG A 187 13.23 11.71 -3.33
CA ARG A 187 13.62 11.88 -1.92
C ARG A 187 12.41 11.97 -1.00
N TYR A 188 11.42 12.79 -1.34
CA TYR A 188 10.20 12.95 -0.53
C TYR A 188 9.34 11.68 -0.54
N SER A 189 9.28 10.96 -1.65
CA SER A 189 8.60 9.65 -1.69
C SER A 189 9.28 8.61 -0.78
N CYS A 190 10.61 8.60 -0.71
CA CYS A 190 11.34 7.76 0.24
C CYS A 190 11.03 8.15 1.70
N TYR A 191 10.85 9.43 2.01
CA TYR A 191 10.43 9.86 3.35
C TYR A 191 8.98 9.46 3.67
N ILE A 192 8.03 9.64 2.75
CA ILE A 192 6.65 9.12 2.87
C ILE A 192 6.67 7.62 3.17
N LEU A 193 7.55 6.88 2.49
CA LEU A 193 7.69 5.45 2.66
C LEU A 193 8.25 5.07 4.03
N LEU A 194 9.30 5.77 4.47
CA LEU A 194 9.93 5.59 5.76
C LEU A 194 8.93 5.84 6.90
N THR A 195 8.16 6.93 6.84
CA THR A 195 7.21 7.28 7.90
C THR A 195 5.97 6.39 7.87
N ARG A 196 5.57 5.90 6.69
CA ARG A 196 4.61 4.80 6.55
C ARG A 196 5.13 3.52 7.22
N MET A 197 6.41 3.18 7.09
CA MET A 197 7.00 2.02 7.79
C MET A 197 7.03 2.22 9.30
N CYS A 198 7.41 3.41 9.79
CA CYS A 198 7.37 3.75 11.20
C CYS A 198 5.94 3.67 11.78
N GLY A 199 4.92 4.14 11.06
CA GLY A 199 3.51 3.97 11.45
C GLY A 199 3.06 2.52 11.49
N GLY A 200 3.52 1.70 10.52
CA GLY A 200 3.25 0.27 10.45
C GLY A 200 3.92 -0.55 11.56
N ILE A 201 5.08 -0.10 12.07
CA ILE A 201 5.72 -0.60 13.30
C ILE A 201 4.91 -0.20 14.53
N LEU A 202 4.60 1.10 14.61
CA LEU A 202 3.99 1.67 15.80
C LEU A 202 2.60 1.08 16.07
N GLY A 203 1.86 0.75 15.00
CA GLY A 203 0.56 0.11 15.09
C GLY A 203 0.56 -1.13 16.00
N PRO A 204 1.16 -2.27 15.60
CA PRO A 204 1.10 -3.51 16.38
C PRO A 204 1.74 -3.40 17.76
N VAL A 205 2.78 -2.57 17.94
CA VAL A 205 3.43 -2.36 19.24
C VAL A 205 2.51 -1.62 20.21
N ILE A 206 1.92 -0.49 19.79
CA ILE A 206 1.01 0.30 20.63
C ILE A 206 -0.34 -0.39 20.80
N GLY A 207 -0.86 -1.02 19.75
CA GLY A 207 -2.06 -1.85 19.81
C GLY A 207 -1.92 -2.99 20.81
N GLY A 208 -0.81 -3.74 20.76
CA GLY A 208 -0.54 -4.81 21.72
C GLY A 208 -0.31 -4.30 23.15
N LEU A 209 0.39 -3.17 23.32
CA LEU A 209 0.58 -2.53 24.62
C LEU A 209 -0.76 -2.18 25.28
N PHE A 210 -1.70 -1.59 24.53
CA PHE A 210 -3.02 -1.24 25.06
C PHE A 210 -3.93 -2.45 25.29
N VAL A 211 -3.79 -3.54 24.53
CA VAL A 211 -4.53 -4.80 24.80
C VAL A 211 -4.00 -5.50 26.06
N ASP A 212 -2.68 -5.59 26.25
CA ASP A 212 -2.10 -6.27 27.41
C ASP A 212 -2.27 -5.47 28.73
N ASN A 213 -2.44 -4.13 28.67
CA ASN A 213 -2.38 -3.26 29.87
C ASN A 213 -3.59 -2.30 30.05
N ALA A 214 -4.53 -2.23 29.10
CA ALA A 214 -5.63 -1.27 29.10
C ALA A 214 -6.87 -1.82 28.34
N ASP A 215 -7.72 -0.94 27.83
CA ASP A 215 -8.83 -1.25 26.90
C ASP A 215 -8.35 -1.00 25.45
N TRP A 216 -8.71 -1.88 24.50
CA TRP A 216 -8.44 -1.72 23.07
C TRP A 216 -8.90 -0.36 22.50
N ARG A 217 -9.89 0.29 23.13
CA ARG A 217 -10.32 1.67 22.81
C ARG A 217 -9.19 2.69 22.90
N TRP A 218 -8.18 2.49 23.75
CA TRP A 218 -7.03 3.40 23.88
C TRP A 218 -6.17 3.46 22.63
N ALA A 219 -6.12 2.41 21.82
CA ALA A 219 -5.43 2.46 20.53
C ALA A 219 -6.15 3.40 19.52
N PHE A 220 -7.48 3.49 19.59
CA PHE A 220 -8.24 4.51 18.86
C PHE A 220 -8.06 5.91 19.46
N TYR A 221 -8.01 6.05 20.79
CA TYR A 221 -7.69 7.34 21.43
C TYR A 221 -6.31 7.85 21.03
N PHE A 222 -5.31 6.98 20.89
CA PHE A 222 -3.98 7.34 20.39
C PHE A 222 -4.02 7.85 18.94
N ASN A 223 -4.90 7.31 18.09
CA ASN A 223 -5.03 7.80 16.70
C ASN A 223 -5.49 9.27 16.62
N PHE A 224 -6.27 9.76 17.59
CA PHE A 224 -6.66 11.17 17.62
C PHE A 224 -5.46 12.12 17.69
N LEU A 225 -4.30 11.70 18.20
CA LEU A 225 -3.08 12.51 18.18
C LEU A 225 -2.65 12.83 16.74
N PHE A 226 -2.62 11.83 15.85
CA PHE A 226 -2.27 12.05 14.45
C PHE A 226 -3.31 12.89 13.72
N CYS A 227 -4.60 12.64 13.98
CA CYS A 227 -5.70 13.42 13.41
C CYS A 227 -5.64 14.89 13.84
N ALA A 228 -5.44 15.16 15.13
CA ALA A 228 -5.34 16.51 15.68
C ALA A 228 -4.13 17.27 15.14
N LEU A 229 -2.96 16.62 15.09
CA LEU A 229 -1.74 17.21 14.50
C LEU A 229 -1.91 17.51 13.00
N GLY A 230 -2.56 16.61 12.25
CA GLY A 230 -2.91 16.83 10.85
C GLY A 230 -3.85 18.02 10.65
N LEU A 231 -4.99 18.03 11.36
CA LEU A 231 -5.98 19.12 11.28
C LEU A 231 -5.42 20.48 11.74
N LEU A 232 -4.49 20.49 12.69
CA LEU A 232 -3.81 21.70 13.14
C LEU A 232 -2.79 22.21 12.11
N ALA A 233 -2.04 21.32 11.46
CA ALA A 233 -0.94 21.70 10.59
C ALA A 233 -1.37 22.04 9.14
N ILE A 234 -2.37 21.34 8.57
CA ILE A 234 -2.81 21.55 7.18
C ILE A 234 -3.17 23.02 6.87
N PRO A 235 -3.91 23.76 7.73
CA PRO A 235 -4.29 25.15 7.46
C PRO A 235 -3.12 26.14 7.34
N PHE A 236 -1.97 25.83 7.93
CA PHE A 236 -0.74 26.64 7.80
C PHE A 236 0.16 26.17 6.66
N ALA A 237 -0.03 24.93 6.20
CA ALA A 237 0.76 24.30 5.16
C ALA A 237 0.22 24.54 3.75
N VAL A 238 -1.10 24.35 3.54
CA VAL A 238 -1.72 24.34 2.21
C VAL A 238 -2.71 25.49 2.06
N ASP A 239 -2.80 26.04 0.86
CA ASP A 239 -3.81 27.06 0.53
C ASP A 239 -5.23 26.47 0.67
N LEU A 240 -6.00 27.01 1.61
CA LEU A 240 -7.38 26.62 1.87
C LEU A 240 -8.41 27.41 1.03
N ARG A 241 -7.98 28.25 0.09
CA ARG A 241 -8.88 28.95 -0.84
C ARG A 241 -9.57 27.94 -1.75
N ALA A 242 -10.74 27.48 -1.32
CA ALA A 242 -11.69 26.80 -2.18
C ALA A 242 -12.09 27.73 -3.34
N LEU A 243 -12.18 27.17 -4.54
CA LEU A 243 -12.71 27.89 -5.71
C LEU A 243 -14.14 28.36 -5.42
N LYS A 244 -14.33 29.68 -5.27
CA LYS A 244 -15.66 30.29 -4.97
C LYS A 244 -16.75 29.91 -5.98
N PHE A 245 -16.36 29.50 -7.19
CA PHE A 245 -17.25 28.97 -8.20
C PHE A 245 -16.55 27.83 -8.96
N ILE A 246 -17.10 26.62 -8.87
CA ILE A 246 -16.65 25.47 -9.64
C ILE A 246 -17.74 25.18 -10.67
N PRO A 247 -17.46 25.33 -11.97
CA PRO A 247 -18.48 25.09 -12.99
C PRO A 247 -18.83 23.60 -13.04
N MET A 248 -20.12 23.28 -13.04
CA MET A 248 -20.67 21.91 -13.15
C MET A 248 -20.22 21.15 -14.43
N SER A 249 -19.54 21.81 -15.36
CA SER A 249 -18.83 21.15 -16.47
C SER A 249 -17.59 20.38 -15.97
N LYS A 250 -16.76 20.95 -15.09
CA LYS A 250 -15.57 20.27 -14.54
C LYS A 250 -15.94 19.02 -13.73
N LEU A 251 -17.05 19.05 -12.99
CA LEU A 251 -17.51 17.88 -12.22
C LEU A 251 -18.07 16.75 -13.09
N ARG A 252 -18.60 17.06 -14.27
CA ARG A 252 -19.10 16.07 -15.25
C ARG A 252 -18.01 15.45 -16.12
N VAL A 253 -16.80 16.01 -16.10
CA VAL A 253 -15.61 15.47 -16.77
C VAL A 253 -14.98 14.32 -15.97
N LEU A 254 -15.18 14.29 -14.65
CA LEU A 254 -14.72 13.22 -13.77
C LEU A 254 -15.51 11.92 -13.99
N ASP A 255 -14.80 10.80 -14.05
CA ASP A 255 -15.40 9.46 -14.21
C ASP A 255 -15.88 8.85 -12.87
N TRP A 256 -16.95 9.44 -12.35
CA TRP A 256 -17.65 8.92 -11.16
C TRP A 256 -18.17 7.50 -11.39
N THR A 257 -18.63 7.20 -12.60
CA THR A 257 -19.27 5.93 -12.95
C THR A 257 -18.25 4.79 -12.93
N GLY A 258 -17.13 4.91 -13.64
CA GLY A 258 -16.07 3.90 -13.63
C GLY A 258 -15.49 3.68 -12.23
N THR A 259 -15.25 4.76 -11.48
CA THR A 259 -14.78 4.66 -10.09
C THR A 259 -15.79 3.95 -9.17
N THR A 260 -17.10 4.19 -9.36
CA THR A 260 -18.17 3.52 -8.61
C THR A 260 -18.33 2.05 -8.99
N LEU A 261 -18.26 1.70 -10.28
CA LEU A 261 -18.29 0.31 -10.72
C LEU A 261 -17.05 -0.46 -10.25
N ALA A 262 -15.87 0.16 -10.26
CA ALA A 262 -14.64 -0.46 -9.73
C ALA A 262 -14.77 -0.75 -8.23
N PHE A 263 -15.22 0.22 -7.44
CA PHE A 263 -15.49 0.02 -6.01
C PHE A 263 -16.53 -1.08 -5.77
N LEU A 264 -17.72 -0.96 -6.37
CA LEU A 264 -18.82 -1.89 -6.10
C LEU A 264 -18.51 -3.30 -6.58
N GLY A 265 -17.88 -3.44 -7.75
CA GLY A 265 -17.47 -4.73 -8.29
C GLY A 265 -16.45 -5.44 -7.38
N LEU A 266 -15.37 -4.76 -7.01
CA LEU A 266 -14.35 -5.32 -6.12
C LEU A 266 -14.92 -5.60 -4.72
N ALA A 267 -15.63 -4.64 -4.11
CA ALA A 267 -16.22 -4.83 -2.78
C ALA A 267 -17.19 -6.03 -2.74
N THR A 268 -18.01 -6.22 -3.77
CA THR A 268 -18.95 -7.36 -3.84
C THR A 268 -18.24 -8.70 -4.01
N ILE A 269 -17.12 -8.75 -4.75
CA ILE A 269 -16.23 -9.93 -4.79
C ILE A 269 -15.63 -10.22 -3.41
N LEU A 270 -15.11 -9.19 -2.71
CA LEU A 270 -14.53 -9.39 -1.38
C LEU A 270 -15.56 -9.84 -0.35
N VAL A 271 -16.83 -9.41 -0.45
CA VAL A 271 -17.93 -9.94 0.37
C VAL A 271 -18.12 -11.43 0.11
N GLY A 272 -18.18 -11.87 -1.15
CA GLY A 272 -18.28 -13.30 -1.48
C GLY A 272 -17.10 -14.11 -0.95
N LEU A 273 -15.87 -13.62 -1.15
CA LEU A 273 -14.64 -14.26 -0.66
C LEU A 273 -14.57 -14.33 0.88
N SER A 274 -15.04 -13.29 1.58
CA SER A 274 -14.99 -13.23 3.05
C SER A 274 -16.09 -14.05 3.74
N CYS A 275 -17.13 -14.45 3.02
CA CYS A 275 -18.16 -15.37 3.53
C CYS A 275 -17.90 -16.83 3.12
N GLY A 276 -17.22 -17.06 1.99
CA GLY A 276 -16.97 -18.37 1.40
C GLY A 276 -16.16 -19.31 2.29
N GLY A 277 -16.75 -20.47 2.60
CA GLY A 277 -16.15 -21.50 3.44
C GLY A 277 -16.06 -21.15 4.93
N ILE A 278 -16.63 -20.01 5.36
CA ILE A 278 -16.64 -19.61 6.77
C ILE A 278 -18.08 -19.52 7.29
N SER A 279 -18.88 -18.62 6.72
CA SER A 279 -20.29 -18.44 7.10
C SER A 279 -21.24 -19.26 6.24
N TYR A 280 -20.87 -19.49 4.97
CA TYR A 280 -21.65 -20.26 4.00
C TYR A 280 -20.70 -21.17 3.20
N ARG A 281 -21.18 -22.32 2.74
CA ARG A 281 -20.35 -23.22 1.92
C ARG A 281 -20.05 -22.58 0.57
N TRP A 282 -18.90 -22.90 -0.04
CA TRP A 282 -18.51 -22.39 -1.36
C TRP A 282 -19.53 -22.66 -2.48
N GLY A 283 -20.34 -23.72 -2.34
CA GLY A 283 -21.43 -24.06 -3.28
C GLY A 283 -22.77 -23.37 -3.02
N GLU A 284 -22.90 -22.59 -1.94
CA GLU A 284 -24.15 -21.91 -1.59
C GLU A 284 -24.31 -20.59 -2.34
N TRP A 285 -25.57 -20.22 -2.61
CA TRP A 285 -25.89 -19.02 -3.40
C TRP A 285 -25.44 -17.74 -2.70
N GLN A 286 -25.40 -17.70 -1.36
CA GLN A 286 -24.91 -16.56 -0.58
C GLN A 286 -23.42 -16.27 -0.83
N THR A 287 -22.62 -17.26 -1.23
CA THR A 287 -21.22 -17.09 -1.63
C THR A 287 -21.11 -16.81 -3.12
N ILE A 288 -21.78 -17.62 -3.95
CA ILE A 288 -21.67 -17.55 -5.42
C ILE A 288 -22.26 -16.24 -5.96
N LEU A 289 -23.38 -15.75 -5.42
CA LEU A 289 -24.08 -14.57 -5.93
C LEU A 289 -23.23 -13.29 -5.82
N PRO A 290 -22.62 -12.92 -4.67
CA PRO A 290 -21.70 -11.78 -4.61
C PRO A 290 -20.49 -11.92 -5.54
N LEU A 291 -19.89 -13.12 -5.63
CA LEU A 291 -18.77 -13.39 -6.54
C LEU A 291 -19.18 -13.17 -8.01
N ALA A 292 -20.32 -13.71 -8.43
CA ALA A 292 -20.84 -13.56 -9.78
C ALA A 292 -21.29 -12.12 -10.09
N MET A 293 -22.02 -11.47 -9.17
CA MET A 293 -22.45 -10.08 -9.31
C MET A 293 -21.24 -9.14 -9.43
N GLY A 294 -20.25 -9.28 -8.57
CA GLY A 294 -19.04 -8.46 -8.62
C GLY A 294 -18.26 -8.67 -9.92
N ALA A 295 -18.14 -9.91 -10.41
CA ALA A 295 -17.54 -10.20 -11.71
C ALA A 295 -18.33 -9.57 -12.88
N VAL A 296 -19.67 -9.60 -12.85
CA VAL A 296 -20.53 -8.94 -13.83
C VAL A 296 -20.38 -7.41 -13.78
N ILE A 297 -20.26 -6.81 -12.59
CA ILE A 297 -20.02 -5.37 -12.43
C ILE A 297 -18.65 -4.97 -12.98
N LEU A 298 -17.60 -5.76 -12.75
CA LEU A 298 -16.27 -5.51 -13.32
C LEU A 298 -16.22 -5.74 -14.84
N LEU A 299 -16.99 -6.69 -15.38
CA LEU A 299 -17.18 -6.78 -16.83
C LEU A 299 -17.94 -5.56 -17.38
N GLY A 300 -18.94 -5.07 -16.64
CA GLY A 300 -19.64 -3.82 -16.90
C GLY A 300 -18.70 -2.62 -16.90
N LEU A 301 -17.75 -2.55 -15.97
CA LEU A 301 -16.69 -1.53 -15.94
C LEU A 301 -15.84 -1.56 -17.20
N LEU A 302 -15.34 -2.74 -17.60
CA LEU A 302 -14.52 -2.89 -18.81
C LEU A 302 -15.27 -2.47 -20.08
N LEU A 303 -16.58 -2.80 -20.17
CA LEU A 303 -17.44 -2.37 -21.27
C LEU A 303 -17.71 -0.86 -21.23
N TYR A 304 -17.97 -0.30 -20.05
CA TYR A 304 -18.15 1.13 -19.81
C TYR A 304 -16.92 1.94 -20.25
N GLU A 305 -15.76 1.59 -19.70
CA GLU A 305 -14.46 2.20 -19.97
C GLU A 305 -14.02 2.08 -21.43
N SER A 306 -14.40 0.99 -22.11
CA SER A 306 -14.04 0.78 -23.52
C SER A 306 -14.91 1.54 -24.52
N LYS A 307 -16.12 1.99 -24.15
CA LYS A 307 -17.12 2.48 -25.13
C LYS A 307 -17.80 3.81 -24.77
N TRP A 308 -17.89 4.16 -23.49
CA TRP A 308 -18.71 5.29 -23.01
C TRP A 308 -17.96 6.28 -22.11
N ALA A 309 -16.86 5.88 -21.47
CA ALA A 309 -16.07 6.77 -20.64
C ALA A 309 -15.33 7.84 -21.47
N VAL A 310 -15.52 9.12 -21.13
CA VAL A 310 -14.86 10.26 -21.79
C VAL A 310 -13.43 10.45 -21.27
N HIS A 311 -13.22 10.28 -19.95
CA HIS A 311 -11.92 10.38 -19.28
C HIS A 311 -11.64 9.09 -18.48
N PRO A 312 -11.31 7.99 -19.17
CA PRO A 312 -11.27 6.65 -18.57
C PRO A 312 -10.13 6.50 -17.55
N GLN A 313 -10.47 6.09 -16.32
CA GLN A 313 -9.51 5.89 -15.22
C GLN A 313 -8.70 4.59 -15.41
N PHE A 314 -9.36 3.54 -15.89
CA PHE A 314 -8.79 2.23 -16.20
C PHE A 314 -8.41 2.10 -17.70
N GLY A 315 -8.32 3.23 -18.41
CA GLY A 315 -8.13 3.29 -19.85
C GLY A 315 -6.73 2.96 -20.37
N LYS A 316 -6.58 3.02 -21.70
CA LYS A 316 -5.33 2.74 -22.43
C LYS A 316 -4.12 3.54 -21.98
N ARG A 317 -4.30 4.71 -21.33
CA ARG A 317 -3.20 5.52 -20.77
C ARG A 317 -2.48 4.79 -19.63
N VAL A 318 -3.23 4.10 -18.76
CA VAL A 318 -2.73 3.41 -17.57
C VAL A 318 -2.16 2.02 -17.89
N PHE A 319 -2.75 1.35 -18.88
CA PHE A 319 -2.34 0.02 -19.37
C PHE A 319 -1.64 0.07 -20.74
N ARG A 320 -0.93 1.17 -21.04
CA ARG A 320 -0.28 1.45 -22.35
C ARG A 320 0.79 0.43 -22.77
N SER A 321 1.29 -0.38 -21.84
CA SER A 321 2.21 -1.46 -22.14
C SER A 321 2.02 -2.64 -21.20
N SER A 322 2.38 -3.85 -21.66
CA SER A 322 2.49 -5.03 -20.79
C SER A 322 3.38 -4.75 -19.58
N MET A 323 4.47 -4.00 -19.76
CA MET A 323 5.36 -3.58 -18.67
C MET A 323 4.66 -2.75 -17.58
N MET A 324 3.74 -1.83 -17.95
CA MET A 324 2.93 -1.08 -16.98
C MET A 324 1.89 -1.98 -16.30
N ALA A 325 1.17 -2.81 -17.08
CA ALA A 325 0.20 -3.76 -16.53
C ALA A 325 0.84 -4.72 -15.51
N MET A 326 2.05 -5.22 -15.79
CA MET A 326 2.82 -6.08 -14.88
C MET A 326 3.39 -5.31 -13.67
N THR A 327 3.63 -4.00 -13.81
CA THR A 327 3.99 -3.14 -12.67
C THR A 327 2.80 -2.97 -11.72
N HIS A 328 1.60 -2.71 -12.25
CA HIS A 328 0.34 -2.65 -11.48
C HIS A 328 0.01 -3.98 -10.79
N LEU A 329 0.10 -5.10 -11.53
CA LEU A 329 -0.09 -6.44 -11.00
C LEU A 329 0.93 -6.76 -9.89
N GLY A 330 2.20 -6.44 -10.10
CA GLY A 330 3.24 -6.58 -9.07
C GLY A 330 2.98 -5.76 -7.81
N CYS A 331 2.42 -4.55 -7.96
CA CYS A 331 1.99 -3.72 -6.83
C CYS A 331 0.83 -4.36 -6.06
N PHE A 332 -0.17 -4.91 -6.75
CA PHE A 332 -1.29 -5.66 -6.14
C PHE A 332 -0.78 -6.91 -5.40
N LEU A 333 0.00 -7.76 -6.05
CA LEU A 333 0.56 -8.97 -5.44
C LEU A 333 1.44 -8.65 -4.23
N HIS A 334 2.24 -7.58 -4.30
CA HIS A 334 3.05 -7.14 -3.16
C HIS A 334 2.18 -6.65 -2.00
N GLY A 335 1.12 -5.88 -2.31
CA GLY A 335 0.13 -5.44 -1.32
C GLY A 335 -0.54 -6.60 -0.61
N PHE A 336 -0.87 -7.67 -1.36
CA PHE A 336 -1.40 -8.91 -0.80
C PHE A 336 -0.41 -9.56 0.16
N VAL A 337 0.79 -9.87 -0.31
CA VAL A 337 1.80 -10.64 0.45
C VAL A 337 2.25 -9.89 1.71
N VAL A 338 2.50 -8.57 1.60
CA VAL A 338 2.94 -7.78 2.76
C VAL A 338 1.86 -7.69 3.84
N PHE A 339 0.59 -7.52 3.45
CA PHE A 339 -0.48 -7.41 4.44
C PHE A 339 -0.88 -8.77 5.01
N ALA A 340 -0.81 -9.85 4.22
CA ALA A 340 -0.99 -11.20 4.73
C ALA A 340 0.08 -11.55 5.78
N HIS A 341 1.35 -11.24 5.52
CA HIS A 341 2.42 -11.38 6.52
C HIS A 341 2.14 -10.56 7.79
N LEU A 342 1.83 -9.26 7.66
CA LEU A 342 1.52 -8.40 8.81
C LEU A 342 0.32 -8.90 9.63
N GLN A 343 -0.70 -9.45 8.97
CA GLN A 343 -1.92 -9.98 9.58
C GLN A 343 -1.68 -11.31 10.30
N PHE A 344 -1.00 -12.27 9.67
CA PHE A 344 -0.95 -13.66 10.16
C PHE A 344 0.25 -13.98 11.05
N PHE A 345 1.38 -13.26 10.98
CA PHE A 345 2.49 -13.50 11.91
C PHE A 345 2.16 -13.21 13.39
N PRO A 346 1.49 -12.10 13.75
CA PRO A 346 1.07 -11.89 15.15
C PRO A 346 0.11 -12.96 15.63
N LEU A 347 -0.88 -13.34 14.79
CA LEU A 347 -1.82 -14.40 15.10
C LEU A 347 -1.11 -15.75 15.31
N TYR A 348 -0.06 -16.05 14.54
CA TYR A 348 0.78 -17.23 14.75
C TYR A 348 1.53 -17.17 16.10
N PHE A 349 2.17 -16.06 16.44
CA PHE A 349 2.89 -15.93 17.72
C PHE A 349 1.97 -15.98 18.94
N ILE A 350 0.76 -15.42 18.84
CA ILE A 350 -0.27 -15.48 19.90
C ILE A 350 -0.85 -16.91 20.03
N SER A 351 -1.16 -17.57 18.91
CA SER A 351 -1.91 -18.85 18.92
C SER A 351 -1.04 -20.09 19.06
N VAL A 352 0.19 -20.06 18.53
CA VAL A 352 1.12 -21.22 18.55
C VAL A 352 2.17 -21.07 19.66
N HIS A 353 2.80 -19.89 19.77
CA HIS A 353 3.88 -19.64 20.73
C HIS A 353 3.40 -19.04 22.06
N TYR A 354 2.09 -18.79 22.22
CA TYR A 354 1.47 -18.20 23.42
C TYR A 354 2.11 -16.89 23.90
N MET A 355 2.67 -16.12 22.98
CA MET A 355 3.28 -14.82 23.29
C MET A 355 2.22 -13.81 23.73
N SER A 356 2.61 -12.84 24.57
CA SER A 356 1.72 -11.72 24.87
C SER A 356 1.46 -10.89 23.61
N VAL A 357 0.36 -10.12 23.61
CA VAL A 357 -0.07 -9.36 22.45
C VAL A 357 0.99 -8.31 22.10
N THR A 358 1.55 -7.63 23.11
CA THR A 358 2.70 -6.71 22.98
C THR A 358 3.93 -7.40 22.38
N LEU A 359 4.30 -8.60 22.85
CA LEU A 359 5.49 -9.30 22.36
C LEU A 359 5.33 -9.73 20.88
N SER A 360 4.12 -10.13 20.47
CA SER A 360 3.83 -10.42 19.05
C SER A 360 3.93 -9.17 18.15
N GLY A 361 3.54 -8.00 18.67
CA GLY A 361 3.72 -6.71 18.00
C GLY A 361 5.18 -6.28 17.90
N ILE A 362 5.97 -6.51 18.96
CA ILE A 362 7.42 -6.29 18.97
C ILE A 362 8.13 -7.26 18.00
N ALA A 363 7.67 -8.50 17.86
CA ALA A 363 8.24 -9.45 16.89
C ALA A 363 8.15 -8.92 15.45
N LEU A 364 7.04 -8.24 15.07
CA LEU A 364 6.92 -7.59 13.75
C LEU A 364 7.97 -6.49 13.50
N LEU A 365 8.57 -5.90 14.53
CA LEU A 365 9.67 -4.94 14.37
C LEU A 365 10.87 -5.58 13.63
N ALA A 366 11.11 -6.88 13.79
CA ALA A 366 12.15 -7.59 13.04
C ALA A 366 11.88 -7.52 11.53
N MET A 367 10.64 -7.68 11.10
CA MET A 367 10.26 -7.57 9.68
C MET A 367 10.28 -6.12 9.20
N ILE A 368 9.50 -5.24 9.82
CA ILE A 368 9.26 -3.89 9.30
C ILE A 368 10.48 -2.98 9.54
N GLY A 369 11.14 -3.14 10.70
CA GLY A 369 12.37 -2.42 11.02
C GLY A 369 13.51 -2.78 10.08
N LEU A 370 13.70 -4.07 9.75
CA LEU A 370 14.72 -4.44 8.76
C LEU A 370 14.31 -4.05 7.34
N ALA A 371 13.02 -3.94 7.00
CA ALA A 371 12.62 -3.45 5.67
C ALA A 371 13.13 -2.03 5.35
N ILE A 372 13.38 -1.19 6.37
CA ILE A 372 13.82 0.21 6.22
C ILE A 372 15.23 0.32 5.61
N ALA A 373 16.21 -0.45 6.08
CA ALA A 373 17.60 -0.29 5.65
C ALA A 373 17.80 -0.67 4.15
N PRO A 374 17.31 -1.82 3.66
CA PRO A 374 17.32 -2.17 2.24
C PRO A 374 16.47 -1.22 1.41
N ALA A 375 15.30 -0.79 1.90
CA ALA A 375 14.49 0.21 1.19
C ALA A 375 15.28 1.52 0.95
N THR A 376 16.09 1.93 1.91
CA THR A 376 16.96 3.11 1.83
C THR A 376 18.14 2.87 0.88
N VAL A 377 18.84 1.75 1.02
CA VAL A 377 19.99 1.37 0.15
C VAL A 377 19.55 1.25 -1.32
N VAL A 378 18.42 0.60 -1.59
CA VAL A 378 17.82 0.51 -2.93
C VAL A 378 17.46 1.89 -3.47
N GLY A 379 16.92 2.79 -2.65
CA GLY A 379 16.65 4.16 -3.06
C GLY A 379 17.92 4.89 -3.53
N VAL A 380 19.05 4.71 -2.84
CA VAL A 380 20.34 5.29 -3.22
C VAL A 380 20.91 4.64 -4.49
N ILE A 381 20.83 3.31 -4.62
CA ILE A 381 21.32 2.58 -5.81
C ILE A 381 20.50 2.97 -7.04
N LEU A 382 19.16 2.93 -6.97
CA LEU A 382 18.30 3.23 -8.12
C LEU A 382 18.28 4.72 -8.49
N ALA A 383 18.64 5.62 -7.58
CA ALA A 383 18.89 7.03 -7.91
C ALA A 383 20.16 7.23 -8.77
N ARG A 384 21.08 6.27 -8.80
CA ARG A 384 22.28 6.27 -9.65
C ARG A 384 22.08 5.40 -10.90
N GLU A 385 21.48 4.22 -10.74
CA GLU A 385 21.35 3.21 -11.79
C GLU A 385 19.92 2.67 -11.90
N LEU A 386 19.07 3.40 -12.62
CA LEU A 386 17.69 2.99 -12.94
C LEU A 386 17.61 1.61 -13.63
N GLY A 387 18.65 1.21 -14.37
CA GLY A 387 18.74 -0.11 -15.02
C GLY A 387 18.66 -1.29 -14.05
N CYS A 388 19.10 -1.11 -12.80
CA CYS A 388 19.10 -2.17 -11.78
C CYS A 388 17.70 -2.48 -11.22
N THR A 389 16.68 -1.65 -11.49
CA THR A 389 15.31 -1.80 -10.97
C THR A 389 14.72 -3.19 -11.23
N GLN A 390 14.96 -3.79 -12.39
CA GLN A 390 14.41 -5.10 -12.77
C GLN A 390 15.03 -6.25 -11.96
N TRP A 391 16.35 -6.17 -11.73
CA TRP A 391 17.10 -7.09 -10.88
C TRP A 391 16.60 -7.05 -9.44
N ILE A 392 16.45 -5.85 -8.87
CA ILE A 392 16.04 -5.68 -7.47
C ILE A 392 14.60 -6.12 -7.23
N ILE A 393 13.66 -5.86 -8.17
CA ILE A 393 12.29 -6.40 -8.08
C ILE A 393 12.32 -7.94 -8.11
N SER A 394 13.09 -8.54 -9.01
CA SER A 394 13.15 -9.99 -9.16
C SER A 394 13.79 -10.66 -7.92
N GLY A 395 14.89 -10.09 -7.41
CA GLY A 395 15.54 -10.54 -6.17
C GLY A 395 14.67 -10.36 -4.93
N GLY A 396 13.93 -9.26 -4.84
CA GLY A 396 12.95 -9.03 -3.79
C GLY A 396 11.84 -10.10 -3.78
N TRP A 397 11.32 -10.47 -4.95
CA TRP A 397 10.34 -11.55 -5.05
C TRP A 397 10.91 -12.92 -4.67
N ILE A 398 12.16 -13.21 -5.06
CA ILE A 398 12.83 -14.45 -4.66
C ILE A 398 12.98 -14.52 -3.13
N LEU A 399 13.43 -13.44 -2.48
CA LEU A 399 13.59 -13.40 -1.02
C LEU A 399 12.26 -13.48 -0.28
N THR A 400 11.23 -12.77 -0.75
CA THR A 400 9.89 -12.87 -0.17
C THR A 400 9.30 -14.27 -0.36
N ALA A 401 9.41 -14.88 -1.54
CA ALA A 401 8.94 -16.25 -1.78
C ALA A 401 9.71 -17.30 -0.96
N LEU A 402 11.03 -17.11 -0.77
CA LEU A 402 11.84 -17.97 0.09
C LEU A 402 11.41 -17.84 1.56
N ALA A 403 11.23 -16.62 2.07
CA ALA A 403 10.77 -16.39 3.44
C ALA A 403 9.37 -16.98 3.68
N SER A 404 8.43 -16.78 2.76
CA SER A 404 7.09 -17.39 2.83
C SER A 404 7.15 -18.91 2.76
N GLY A 405 7.96 -19.47 1.85
CA GLY A 405 8.09 -20.92 1.65
C GLY A 405 8.73 -21.61 2.84
N CYS A 406 9.78 -21.03 3.41
CA CYS A 406 10.37 -21.51 4.66
C CYS A 406 9.43 -21.30 5.86
N SER A 407 8.50 -20.34 5.81
CA SER A 407 7.48 -20.19 6.87
C SER A 407 6.52 -21.38 6.93
N ILE A 408 6.35 -22.16 5.86
CA ILE A 408 5.60 -23.43 5.87
C ILE A 408 6.24 -24.46 6.82
N LEU A 409 7.55 -24.36 7.10
CA LEU A 409 8.26 -25.22 8.05
C LEU A 409 8.14 -24.77 9.51
N LEU A 410 7.42 -23.67 9.78
CA LEU A 410 7.19 -23.19 11.14
C LEU A 410 6.28 -24.14 11.91
N ASP A 411 6.69 -24.41 13.14
CA ASP A 411 6.02 -25.26 14.12
C ASP A 411 6.22 -24.69 15.55
N ASN A 412 5.45 -25.18 16.51
CA ASN A 412 5.61 -24.88 17.94
C ASN A 412 7.04 -25.17 18.45
N SER A 413 7.71 -26.21 17.93
CA SER A 413 9.10 -26.53 18.29
C SER A 413 10.16 -25.58 17.72
N THR A 414 9.78 -24.62 16.87
CA THR A 414 10.74 -23.76 16.16
C THR A 414 11.42 -22.76 17.11
N PRO A 415 12.76 -22.71 17.19
CA PRO A 415 13.46 -21.79 18.08
C PRO A 415 13.32 -20.34 17.64
N THR A 416 13.33 -19.42 18.61
CA THR A 416 13.22 -17.96 18.42
C THR A 416 14.08 -17.41 17.29
N VAL A 417 15.34 -17.83 17.22
CA VAL A 417 16.30 -17.36 16.21
C VAL A 417 15.86 -17.70 14.79
N ALA A 418 15.23 -18.86 14.56
CA ALA A 418 14.82 -19.29 13.23
C ALA A 418 13.68 -18.42 12.68
N TRP A 419 12.61 -18.18 13.46
CA TRP A 419 11.53 -17.32 12.99
C TRP A 419 11.94 -15.84 12.93
N VAL A 420 12.85 -15.36 13.80
CA VAL A 420 13.42 -14.01 13.68
C VAL A 420 14.19 -13.83 12.37
N LEU A 421 15.02 -14.81 11.98
CA LEU A 421 15.73 -14.78 10.69
C LEU A 421 14.77 -14.85 9.48
N LEU A 422 13.64 -15.56 9.60
CA LEU A 422 12.60 -15.56 8.56
C LEU A 422 11.89 -14.21 8.45
N LEU A 423 11.53 -13.57 9.57
CA LEU A 423 10.97 -12.21 9.58
C LEU A 423 11.95 -11.21 8.98
N PHE A 424 13.24 -11.32 9.29
CA PHE A 424 14.28 -10.51 8.66
C PHE A 424 14.36 -10.73 7.14
N THR A 425 14.33 -11.98 6.68
CA THR A 425 14.36 -12.30 5.24
C THR A 425 13.12 -11.78 4.51
N ALA A 426 11.94 -11.90 5.12
CA ALA A 426 10.69 -11.31 4.61
C ALA A 426 10.76 -9.78 4.55
N GLY A 427 11.25 -9.14 5.62
CA GLY A 427 11.44 -7.69 5.72
C GLY A 427 12.37 -7.15 4.66
N LEU A 428 13.51 -7.82 4.45
CA LEU A 428 14.45 -7.53 3.36
C LEU A 428 13.74 -7.58 2.00
N GLY A 429 13.07 -8.68 1.66
CA GLY A 429 12.33 -8.82 0.39
C GLY A 429 11.27 -7.71 0.19
N HIS A 430 10.49 -7.40 1.23
CA HIS A 430 9.50 -6.31 1.20
C HIS A 430 10.13 -4.93 1.01
N GLY A 431 11.25 -4.64 1.68
CA GLY A 431 11.99 -3.38 1.50
C GLY A 431 12.51 -3.20 0.07
N LEU A 432 13.08 -4.27 -0.51
CA LEU A 432 13.54 -4.28 -1.91
C LEU A 432 12.38 -4.04 -2.88
N LEU A 433 11.28 -4.79 -2.74
CA LEU A 433 10.11 -4.70 -3.63
C LEU A 433 9.47 -3.32 -3.56
N LEU A 434 9.23 -2.81 -2.35
CA LEU A 434 8.47 -1.59 -2.17
C LEU A 434 9.22 -0.35 -2.68
N SER A 435 10.52 -0.20 -2.36
CA SER A 435 11.33 0.89 -2.92
C SER A 435 11.46 0.78 -4.43
N SER A 436 11.73 -0.42 -4.97
CA SER A 436 11.93 -0.59 -6.41
C SER A 436 10.66 -0.30 -7.22
N TYR A 437 9.49 -0.74 -6.73
CA TYR A 437 8.22 -0.37 -7.36
C TYR A 437 7.97 1.15 -7.28
N ASN A 438 8.19 1.80 -6.13
CA ASN A 438 7.97 3.23 -6.00
C ASN A 438 8.88 4.07 -6.94
N VAL A 439 10.18 3.78 -6.98
CA VAL A 439 11.11 4.44 -7.91
C VAL A 439 10.69 4.18 -9.36
N ARG A 440 10.29 2.95 -9.71
CA ARG A 440 9.79 2.61 -11.06
C ARG A 440 8.54 3.42 -11.43
N ILE A 441 7.60 3.57 -10.50
CA ILE A 441 6.36 4.32 -10.67
C ILE A 441 6.63 5.80 -10.94
N GLN A 442 7.52 6.42 -10.17
CA GLN A 442 7.89 7.84 -10.32
C GLN A 442 8.61 8.13 -11.64
N ASN A 443 9.34 7.15 -12.18
CA ASN A 443 10.06 7.24 -13.44
C ASN A 443 9.24 6.68 -14.64
N LEU A 444 7.93 6.49 -14.49
CA LEU A 444 7.06 6.25 -15.64
C LEU A 444 7.02 7.51 -16.53
N PRO A 445 7.04 7.37 -17.87
CA PRO A 445 6.96 8.52 -18.76
C PRO A 445 5.71 9.36 -18.50
N LYS A 446 5.92 10.62 -18.12
CA LYS A 446 4.87 11.64 -18.02
C LYS A 446 4.52 12.07 -19.46
N ASP A 447 3.29 11.81 -19.89
CA ASP A 447 2.81 12.34 -21.18
C ASP A 447 2.71 13.87 -21.10
N GLY A 448 3.05 14.58 -22.19
CA GLY A 448 3.32 16.02 -22.21
C GLY A 448 2.13 16.97 -21.96
N ASP A 449 0.91 16.44 -21.80
CA ASP A 449 -0.27 17.23 -21.42
C ASP A 449 -0.34 17.34 -19.89
N GLY A 450 0.11 18.48 -19.36
CA GLY A 450 0.42 18.76 -17.94
C GLY A 450 -0.75 18.77 -16.93
N SER A 451 -1.75 17.89 -17.08
CA SER A 451 -2.82 17.68 -16.09
C SER A 451 -3.14 16.21 -15.77
N LEU A 452 -2.65 15.25 -16.55
CA LEU A 452 -3.02 13.82 -16.43
C LEU A 452 -1.81 12.88 -16.24
N SER A 453 -0.65 13.43 -15.86
CA SER A 453 0.63 12.70 -15.75
C SER A 453 0.75 11.79 -14.51
N THR A 454 -0.06 12.02 -13.47
CA THR A 454 0.00 11.30 -12.19
C THR A 454 -0.86 10.03 -12.14
N LEU A 455 -1.85 9.89 -13.05
CA LEU A 455 -2.83 8.79 -13.04
C LEU A 455 -2.21 7.37 -13.03
N PRO A 456 -1.15 7.05 -13.83
CA PRO A 456 -0.50 5.74 -13.74
C PRO A 456 0.10 5.46 -12.36
N SER A 457 0.61 6.49 -11.69
CA SER A 457 1.20 6.37 -10.35
C SER A 457 0.14 6.13 -9.29
N THR A 458 -0.94 6.92 -9.31
CA THR A 458 -2.12 6.71 -8.46
C THR A 458 -2.69 5.30 -8.63
N MET A 459 -2.78 4.79 -9.86
CA MET A 459 -3.22 3.40 -10.12
C MET A 459 -2.32 2.37 -9.42
N SER A 460 -1.00 2.50 -9.46
CA SER A 460 -0.11 1.56 -8.78
C SER A 460 -0.27 1.57 -7.25
N TYR A 461 -0.58 2.72 -6.64
CA TYR A 461 -0.91 2.80 -5.21
C TYR A 461 -2.27 2.17 -4.89
N TYR A 462 -3.29 2.48 -5.70
CA TYR A 462 -4.63 1.89 -5.63
C TYR A 462 -4.60 0.36 -5.74
N MET A 463 -3.88 -0.17 -6.73
CA MET A 463 -3.67 -1.61 -6.94
C MET A 463 -3.03 -2.27 -5.72
N ARG A 464 -2.01 -1.63 -5.11
CA ARG A 464 -1.39 -2.13 -3.87
C ARG A 464 -2.36 -2.14 -2.70
N ALA A 465 -3.16 -1.08 -2.54
CA ALA A 465 -4.16 -1.00 -1.47
C ALA A 465 -5.25 -2.06 -1.60
N TRP A 466 -5.71 -2.35 -2.83
CA TRP A 466 -6.62 -3.48 -3.07
C TRP A 466 -5.97 -4.84 -2.81
N GLY A 467 -4.68 -5.01 -3.12
CA GLY A 467 -3.92 -6.19 -2.70
C GLY A 467 -3.99 -6.41 -1.18
N MET A 468 -3.75 -5.35 -0.40
CA MET A 468 -3.87 -5.38 1.06
C MET A 468 -5.29 -5.73 1.53
N ALA A 469 -6.31 -5.14 0.89
CA ALA A 469 -7.73 -5.40 1.20
C ALA A 469 -8.15 -6.84 0.91
N VAL A 470 -7.62 -7.47 -0.15
CA VAL A 470 -7.90 -8.87 -0.53
C VAL A 470 -7.14 -9.86 0.36
N ALA A 471 -5.98 -9.48 0.91
CA ALA A 471 -5.16 -10.34 1.79
C ALA A 471 -5.92 -10.88 3.01
N VAL A 472 -6.68 -10.00 3.69
CA VAL A 472 -7.36 -10.33 4.95
C VAL A 472 -8.47 -11.38 4.75
N PRO A 473 -9.47 -11.21 3.85
CA PRO A 473 -10.52 -12.20 3.66
C PRO A 473 -10.02 -13.50 3.02
N VAL A 474 -9.07 -13.45 2.07
CA VAL A 474 -8.57 -14.67 1.41
C VAL A 474 -7.67 -15.48 2.33
N GLY A 475 -6.72 -14.84 3.02
CA GLY A 475 -5.90 -15.51 4.03
C GLY A 475 -6.73 -15.98 5.22
N GLY A 476 -7.74 -15.20 5.61
CA GLY A 476 -8.67 -15.55 6.68
C GLY A 476 -9.53 -16.77 6.31
N ALA A 477 -10.05 -16.83 5.09
CA ALA A 477 -10.76 -18.01 4.60
C ALA A 477 -9.87 -19.25 4.61
N VAL A 478 -8.64 -19.19 4.11
CA VAL A 478 -7.70 -20.33 4.15
C VAL A 478 -7.42 -20.75 5.60
N PHE A 479 -7.05 -19.82 6.48
CA PHE A 479 -6.81 -20.09 7.89
C PHE A 479 -8.00 -20.79 8.56
N LEU A 480 -9.19 -20.20 8.44
CA LEU A 480 -10.39 -20.67 9.14
C LEU A 480 -10.92 -21.99 8.57
N ASN A 481 -10.82 -22.24 7.26
CA ASN A 481 -11.17 -23.52 6.65
C ASN A 481 -10.21 -24.63 7.11
N CYS A 482 -8.90 -24.39 7.04
CA CYS A 482 -7.90 -25.36 7.50
C CYS A 482 -8.01 -25.65 9.00
N PHE A 483 -8.22 -24.61 9.82
CA PHE A 483 -8.43 -24.75 11.27
C PHE A 483 -9.70 -25.54 11.57
N SER A 484 -10.84 -25.21 10.94
CA SER A 484 -12.12 -25.92 11.14
C SER A 484 -12.01 -27.40 10.80
N ASN A 485 -11.39 -27.73 9.65
CA ASN A 485 -11.20 -29.11 9.21
C ASN A 485 -10.23 -29.88 10.12
N GLY A 486 -9.17 -29.23 10.62
CA GLY A 486 -8.27 -29.83 11.59
C GLY A 486 -8.96 -30.09 12.93
N LEU A 487 -9.74 -29.13 13.42
CA LEU A 487 -10.46 -29.22 14.69
C LEU A 487 -11.50 -30.36 14.69
N ALA A 488 -12.13 -30.63 13.55
CA ALA A 488 -13.05 -31.76 13.37
C ALA A 488 -12.38 -33.13 13.55
N SER A 489 -11.04 -33.23 13.54
CA SER A 489 -10.32 -34.47 13.85
C SER A 489 -9.95 -34.61 15.33
N VAL A 490 -10.24 -33.61 16.17
CA VAL A 490 -9.94 -33.59 17.61
C VAL A 490 -11.25 -33.70 18.41
N GLU A 491 -11.37 -34.73 19.25
CA GLU A 491 -12.50 -34.86 20.19
C GLU A 491 -12.41 -33.80 21.30
N LEU A 492 -12.94 -32.61 21.02
CA LEU A 492 -13.13 -31.53 21.98
C LEU A 492 -14.55 -31.57 22.55
N ASN A 493 -14.67 -31.21 23.83
CA ASN A 493 -15.96 -31.18 24.53
C ASN A 493 -16.91 -30.21 23.79
N PRO A 494 -18.13 -30.63 23.41
CA PRO A 494 -19.05 -29.80 22.66
C PRO A 494 -19.27 -28.40 23.23
N ASP A 495 -19.15 -28.14 24.54
CA ASP A 495 -19.29 -26.79 25.11
C ASP A 495 -18.07 -25.87 24.88
N ILE A 496 -16.86 -26.45 24.84
CA ILE A 496 -15.63 -25.74 24.42
C ILE A 496 -15.72 -25.40 22.93
N VAL A 497 -16.31 -26.30 22.15
CA VAL A 497 -16.60 -26.05 20.74
C VAL A 497 -17.76 -25.07 20.60
N ASN A 498 -18.86 -25.18 21.39
CA ASN A 498 -20.15 -24.46 21.33
C ASN A 498 -20.14 -23.02 21.89
N PHE A 499 -18.97 -22.49 22.21
CA PHE A 499 -18.62 -21.15 21.74
C PHE A 499 -18.52 -21.10 20.18
N ALA A 500 -19.29 -21.93 19.44
CA ALA A 500 -19.12 -22.44 18.06
C ALA A 500 -19.41 -21.43 16.96
N ASN A 501 -19.41 -20.17 17.34
CA ASN A 501 -19.18 -19.08 16.42
C ASN A 501 -17.66 -18.91 16.12
N GLY A 502 -16.76 -19.55 16.89
CA GLY A 502 -15.34 -19.79 16.53
C GLY A 502 -14.44 -18.55 16.58
N TYR A 503 -13.12 -18.57 16.71
CA TYR A 503 -12.13 -19.56 16.30
C TYR A 503 -10.85 -19.44 17.13
N LEU A 504 -10.93 -18.80 18.30
CA LEU A 504 -9.81 -18.71 19.23
C LEU A 504 -10.26 -19.20 20.59
N ILE A 505 -9.93 -20.46 20.85
CA ILE A 505 -9.80 -20.95 22.22
C ILE A 505 -8.72 -20.06 22.85
N GLN A 506 -9.09 -19.23 23.82
CA GLN A 506 -8.12 -18.68 24.77
C GLN A 506 -7.54 -19.86 25.55
N MET A 507 -6.47 -20.49 25.02
CA MET A 507 -5.90 -21.71 25.59
C MET A 507 -5.32 -21.51 26.99
N LYS A 508 -5.22 -20.25 27.42
CA LYS A 508 -4.79 -19.79 28.74
C LYS A 508 -5.95 -19.77 29.75
N ASP A 509 -7.16 -19.45 29.30
CA ASP A 509 -8.34 -19.20 30.16
C ASP A 509 -9.37 -20.34 30.10
N VAL A 510 -9.41 -21.10 29.00
CA VAL A 510 -10.10 -22.39 28.94
C VAL A 510 -9.27 -23.43 29.69
N GLY A 511 -9.86 -24.07 30.69
CA GLY A 511 -9.27 -25.14 31.51
C GLY A 511 -9.04 -26.46 30.73
N MET A 512 -8.23 -26.41 29.68
CA MET A 512 -7.89 -27.55 28.84
C MET A 512 -6.85 -28.47 29.49
N SER A 513 -6.98 -29.76 29.24
CA SER A 513 -5.89 -30.71 29.49
C SER A 513 -4.69 -30.41 28.57
N SER A 514 -3.48 -30.79 28.99
CA SER A 514 -2.26 -30.61 28.18
C SER A 514 -2.39 -31.22 26.78
N LYS A 515 -2.97 -32.42 26.67
CA LYS A 515 -3.22 -33.11 25.40
C LYS A 515 -4.16 -32.34 24.47
N GLN A 516 -5.23 -31.73 25.01
CA GLN A 516 -6.13 -30.90 24.21
C GLN A 516 -5.43 -29.62 23.74
N ARG A 517 -4.63 -29.00 24.60
CA ARG A 517 -3.83 -27.83 24.23
C ARG A 517 -2.86 -28.17 23.08
N GLU A 518 -2.08 -29.24 23.21
CA GLU A 518 -1.15 -29.73 22.16
C GLU A 518 -1.87 -30.02 20.84
N ALA A 519 -3.03 -30.69 20.87
CA ALA A 519 -3.82 -30.96 19.67
C ALA A 519 -4.32 -29.67 18.98
N VAL A 520 -4.79 -28.69 19.75
CA VAL A 520 -5.22 -27.39 19.22
C VAL A 520 -4.02 -26.59 18.70
N THR A 521 -2.84 -26.67 19.32
CA THR A 521 -1.61 -26.08 18.77
C THR A 521 -1.25 -26.71 17.42
N ALA A 522 -1.29 -28.03 17.29
CA ALA A 522 -0.99 -28.73 16.04
C ALA A 522 -1.97 -28.36 14.91
N VAL A 523 -3.28 -28.26 15.22
CA VAL A 523 -4.30 -27.75 14.28
C VAL A 523 -4.03 -26.29 13.90
N SER A 524 -3.62 -25.45 14.85
CA SER A 524 -3.24 -24.05 14.60
C SER A 524 -2.05 -23.97 13.65
N VAL A 525 -0.99 -24.75 13.89
CA VAL A 525 0.19 -24.84 13.02
C VAL A 525 -0.21 -25.25 11.60
N ALA A 526 -0.98 -26.32 11.44
CA ALA A 526 -1.45 -26.77 10.13
C ALA A 526 -2.30 -25.71 9.40
N ALA A 527 -3.12 -24.95 10.12
CA ALA A 527 -3.88 -23.84 9.55
C ALA A 527 -2.97 -22.69 9.06
N PHE A 528 -1.95 -22.32 9.83
CA PHE A 528 -0.96 -21.33 9.40
C PHE A 528 -0.11 -21.83 8.22
N GLN A 529 0.26 -23.11 8.17
CA GLN A 529 0.97 -23.71 7.03
C GLN A 529 0.18 -23.57 5.72
N GLY A 530 -1.15 -23.72 5.75
CA GLY A 530 -2.02 -23.42 4.61
C GLY A 530 -1.93 -21.94 4.15
N VAL A 531 -1.90 -21.01 5.11
CA VAL A 531 -1.72 -19.57 4.84
C VAL A 531 -0.33 -19.28 4.27
N TRP A 532 0.73 -19.86 4.82
CA TRP A 532 2.10 -19.71 4.29
C TRP A 532 2.23 -20.27 2.87
N GLY A 533 1.56 -21.38 2.57
CA GLY A 533 1.45 -21.94 1.22
C GLY A 533 0.78 -20.98 0.23
N LEU A 534 -0.37 -20.40 0.61
CA LEU A 534 -1.06 -19.35 -0.16
C LEU A 534 -0.15 -18.15 -0.43
N ILE A 535 0.49 -17.60 0.61
CA ILE A 535 1.36 -16.43 0.50
C ILE A 535 2.57 -16.74 -0.40
N THR A 536 3.13 -17.95 -0.30
CA THR A 536 4.22 -18.43 -1.16
C THR A 536 3.79 -18.51 -2.63
N ALA A 537 2.60 -19.06 -2.92
CA ALA A 537 2.08 -19.12 -4.28
C ALA A 537 1.88 -17.72 -4.90
N VAL A 538 1.35 -16.76 -4.12
CA VAL A 538 1.20 -15.37 -4.57
C VAL A 538 2.56 -14.68 -4.75
N ALA A 539 3.55 -14.97 -3.91
CA ALA A 539 4.91 -14.45 -4.06
C ALA A 539 5.64 -15.00 -5.30
N ILE A 540 5.46 -16.30 -5.61
CA ILE A 540 5.96 -16.92 -6.85
C ILE A 540 5.29 -16.28 -8.07
N LEU A 541 3.96 -16.08 -8.04
CA LEU A 541 3.24 -15.36 -9.10
C LEU A 541 3.76 -13.92 -9.27
N GLY A 542 4.12 -13.25 -8.17
CA GLY A 542 4.82 -11.96 -8.16
C GLY A 542 6.15 -12.03 -8.91
N GLY A 543 7.00 -13.00 -8.58
CA GLY A 543 8.27 -13.25 -9.27
C GLY A 543 8.09 -13.52 -10.76
N LEU A 544 7.12 -14.35 -11.15
CA LEU A 544 6.78 -14.62 -12.55
C LEU A 544 6.31 -13.35 -13.28
N SER A 545 5.50 -12.50 -12.63
CA SER A 545 5.08 -11.20 -13.19
C SER A 545 6.27 -10.26 -13.39
N SER A 546 7.27 -10.31 -12.48
CA SER A 546 8.48 -9.50 -12.61
C SER A 546 9.34 -9.91 -13.82
N GLY A 547 9.30 -11.19 -14.23
CA GLY A 547 9.94 -11.69 -15.44
C GLY A 547 9.51 -10.98 -16.73
N PHE A 548 8.30 -10.44 -16.79
CA PHE A 548 7.83 -9.65 -17.94
C PHE A 548 8.37 -8.22 -17.96
N LEU A 549 8.89 -7.70 -16.83
CA LEU A 549 9.50 -6.36 -16.75
C LEU A 549 10.85 -6.28 -17.50
N TRP A 550 11.43 -7.43 -17.83
CA TRP A 550 12.70 -7.61 -18.55
C TRP A 550 12.59 -7.55 -20.06
N ARG A 551 11.37 -7.70 -20.60
CA ARG A 551 11.14 -7.63 -22.04
C ARG A 551 11.37 -6.19 -22.50
N LYS A 552 12.53 -5.94 -23.09
CA LYS A 552 12.79 -4.71 -23.86
C LYS A 552 11.68 -4.56 -24.90
N LYS A 553 11.22 -3.31 -25.09
CA LYS A 553 10.41 -2.93 -26.24
C LYS A 553 11.27 -2.90 -27.49
#